data_AF-A0A7X4F548-F1
#
_entry.id   AF-A0A7X4F548-F1
#
_cell.length_a   1.000
_cell.length_b   1.000
_cell.length_c   1.000
_cell.angle_alpha   90.00
_cell.angle_beta   90.00
_cell.angle_gamma   90.00
#
_symmetry.space_group_name_H-M   'P 1'
#
loop_
_entity.id
_entity.type
_entity.pdbx_description
1 polymer ?
#
loop_
_entity_poly.entity_id
_entity_poly.type
_entity_poly.pdbx_seq_one_letter_code
_entity_poly.pdbx_strand_id
1 'polypeptide(L)'
;MRIVEVARDGAILDFSTAALTPFSREELVRACAPEKGLDKLEQARRFYVRACQTHTGLAQKSSEGRWAHCVLTSRAGMSGAVSRWVGSVEGLSEITQRLQRVQIENAPAIEVIQRYDTASTVFYVDPPYVHAARGDSAAYSYEMTDKDHKNLAKVLNSVRGRVVLSGYRTDLYILYLPLWSSCEPMA
;
A
#
# COMPACT_ATOMS: atom_id res chain seq x y z
N MET A 1 -4.62 -5.56 -5.81
CA MET A 1 -4.46 -7.01 -6.09
C MET A 1 -3.93 -7.24 -7.51
N ARG A 2 -2.71 -6.76 -7.84
CA ARG A 2 -2.06 -7.10 -9.14
C ARG A 2 -0.57 -7.35 -8.96
N ILE A 3 0.09 -6.62 -8.05
CA ILE A 3 1.47 -6.93 -7.61
C ILE A 3 1.58 -8.33 -6.99
N VAL A 4 0.60 -8.72 -6.18
CA VAL A 4 0.61 -9.99 -5.44
C VAL A 4 0.54 -11.20 -6.37
N GLU A 5 -0.26 -11.12 -7.43
CA GLU A 5 -0.37 -12.21 -8.40
C GLU A 5 0.93 -12.38 -9.18
N VAL A 6 1.57 -11.25 -9.48
CA VAL A 6 2.84 -11.19 -10.19
C VAL A 6 4.02 -11.61 -9.29
N ALA A 7 3.88 -11.49 -7.96
CA ALA A 7 4.80 -12.07 -6.98
C ALA A 7 4.84 -13.61 -6.95
N ARG A 8 3.73 -14.27 -7.31
CA ARG A 8 3.62 -15.73 -7.30
C ARG A 8 4.46 -16.40 -8.39
N ASP A 9 4.57 -15.76 -9.56
CA ASP A 9 5.18 -16.36 -10.75
C ASP A 9 6.70 -16.09 -10.85
N GLY A 10 7.35 -15.71 -9.74
CA GLY A 10 8.75 -15.23 -9.75
C GLY A 10 8.93 -13.85 -10.41
N ALA A 11 7.82 -13.18 -10.70
CA ALA A 11 7.75 -11.97 -11.48
C ALA A 11 7.55 -10.71 -10.62
N ILE A 12 8.02 -10.65 -9.36
CA ILE A 12 8.36 -9.37 -8.69
C ILE A 12 9.56 -8.77 -9.45
N LEU A 13 9.27 -8.43 -10.70
CA LEU A 13 10.15 -8.25 -11.82
C LEU A 13 11.10 -9.47 -11.97
N ASP A 14 11.34 -9.95 -13.18
CA ASP A 14 12.69 -10.48 -13.36
C ASP A 14 13.62 -9.34 -12.87
N PHE A 15 14.50 -9.61 -11.90
CA PHE A 15 15.44 -8.61 -11.40
C PHE A 15 16.08 -7.88 -12.56
N SER A 16 16.32 -8.60 -13.67
CA SER A 16 16.77 -8.04 -14.93
C SER A 16 15.83 -6.92 -15.41
N THR A 17 14.53 -7.13 -15.61
CA THR A 17 13.60 -6.13 -16.18
C THR A 17 13.46 -4.87 -15.32
N ALA A 18 13.39 -4.98 -13.98
CA ALA A 18 13.36 -3.79 -13.13
C ALA A 18 14.71 -3.10 -13.02
N ALA A 19 15.81 -3.85 -12.87
CA ALA A 19 17.14 -3.28 -12.83
C ALA A 19 17.53 -2.63 -14.17
N LEU A 20 16.99 -3.13 -15.28
CA LEU A 20 17.12 -2.55 -16.61
C LEU A 20 16.18 -1.35 -16.84
N THR A 21 15.20 -1.10 -15.97
CA THR A 21 14.34 0.08 -16.07
C THR A 21 15.01 1.28 -15.39
N PRO A 22 15.44 2.31 -16.13
CA PRO A 22 16.09 3.47 -15.54
C PRO A 22 15.09 4.35 -14.77
N PHE A 23 15.63 5.18 -13.88
CA PHE A 23 14.88 6.30 -13.32
C PHE A 23 14.77 7.41 -14.38
N SER A 24 13.67 7.45 -15.12
CA SER A 24 13.50 8.27 -16.32
C SER A 24 12.08 8.80 -16.42
N ARG A 25 11.96 10.04 -16.91
CA ARG A 25 10.65 10.66 -17.16
C ARG A 25 9.89 9.90 -18.24
N GLU A 26 10.59 9.48 -19.30
CA GLU A 26 10.04 8.72 -20.42
C GLU A 26 9.44 7.39 -19.95
N GLU A 27 10.11 6.69 -19.03
CA GLU A 27 9.57 5.46 -18.45
C GLU A 27 8.32 5.70 -17.60
N LEU A 28 8.26 6.80 -16.85
CA LEU A 28 7.03 7.17 -16.15
C LEU A 28 5.90 7.50 -17.13
N VAL A 29 6.18 8.25 -18.20
CA VAL A 29 5.20 8.58 -19.24
C VAL A 29 4.66 7.30 -19.88
N ARG A 30 5.54 6.37 -20.28
CA ARG A 30 5.14 5.05 -20.80
C ARG A 30 4.31 4.25 -19.79
N ALA A 31 4.68 4.29 -18.51
CA ALA A 31 3.94 3.59 -17.46
C ALA A 31 2.55 4.16 -17.20
N CYS A 32 2.34 5.45 -17.48
CA CYS A 32 1.04 6.13 -17.39
C CYS A 32 0.19 6.00 -18.66
N ALA A 33 0.78 5.63 -19.79
CA ALA A 33 0.07 5.54 -21.06
C ALA A 33 -1.02 4.43 -21.03
N PRO A 34 -2.25 4.73 -21.48
CA PRO A 34 -3.31 3.74 -21.56
C PRO A 34 -3.00 2.74 -22.68
N GLU A 35 -2.71 1.50 -22.32
CA GLU A 35 -2.39 0.44 -23.28
C GLU A 35 -3.19 -0.82 -22.94
N LYS A 36 -3.81 -1.42 -23.97
CA LYS A 36 -4.61 -2.63 -23.84
C LYS A 36 -3.79 -3.84 -24.23
N GLY A 37 -4.13 -5.01 -23.69
CA GLY A 37 -3.47 -6.27 -24.05
C GLY A 37 -2.09 -6.47 -23.43
N LEU A 38 -1.69 -5.63 -22.46
CA LEU A 38 -0.45 -5.84 -21.71
C LEU A 38 -0.52 -7.16 -20.93
N ASP A 39 0.56 -7.92 -20.97
CA ASP A 39 0.72 -9.07 -20.09
C ASP A 39 0.80 -8.64 -18.60
N LYS A 40 0.71 -9.63 -17.69
CA LYS A 40 0.71 -9.35 -16.25
C LYS A 40 2.04 -8.75 -15.78
N LEU A 41 3.17 -9.16 -16.37
CA LEU A 41 4.49 -8.70 -15.99
C LEU A 41 4.66 -7.21 -16.30
N GLU A 42 4.28 -6.78 -17.50
CA GLU A 42 4.35 -5.39 -17.92
C GLU A 42 3.35 -4.52 -17.15
N GLN A 43 2.15 -5.03 -16.85
CA GLN A 43 1.21 -4.33 -15.97
C GLN A 43 1.82 -4.07 -14.57
N ALA A 44 2.51 -5.05 -13.99
CA ALA A 44 3.19 -4.89 -12.71
C ALA A 44 4.40 -3.97 -12.79
N ARG A 45 5.23 -4.08 -13.84
CA ARG A 45 6.37 -3.17 -14.06
C ARG A 45 5.90 -1.73 -14.16
N ARG A 46 4.87 -1.44 -14.96
CA ARG A 46 4.29 -0.09 -15.06
C ARG A 46 3.69 0.38 -13.75
N PHE A 47 3.05 -0.50 -12.98
CA PHE A 47 2.60 -0.15 -11.63
C PHE A 47 3.78 0.23 -10.73
N TYR A 48 4.85 -0.57 -10.72
CA TYR A 48 6.03 -0.35 -9.89
C TYR A 48 6.75 0.95 -10.26
N VAL A 49 6.93 1.24 -11.55
CA VAL A 49 7.46 2.53 -12.03
C VAL A 49 6.60 3.69 -11.53
N ARG A 50 5.27 3.62 -11.65
CA ARG A 50 4.38 4.67 -11.11
C ARG A 50 4.50 4.81 -9.61
N ALA A 51 4.58 3.71 -8.86
CA ALA A 51 4.69 3.74 -7.40
C ALA A 51 6.01 4.34 -6.92
N CYS A 52 7.12 4.10 -7.62
CA CYS A 52 8.45 4.49 -7.15
C CYS A 52 8.99 5.78 -7.79
N GLN A 53 8.59 6.10 -9.03
CA GLN A 53 9.09 7.27 -9.77
C GLN A 53 8.16 8.49 -9.72
N THR A 54 6.94 8.37 -9.16
CA THR A 54 6.06 9.52 -8.92
C THR A 54 6.44 10.23 -7.61
N HIS A 55 6.45 11.56 -7.58
CA HIS A 55 6.57 12.32 -6.34
C HIS A 55 5.45 11.88 -5.38
N THR A 56 5.74 11.76 -4.08
CA THR A 56 4.85 11.21 -3.03
C THR A 56 4.45 9.73 -3.16
N GLY A 57 4.88 9.01 -4.21
CA GLY A 57 4.60 7.58 -4.37
C GLY A 57 3.14 7.21 -4.69
N LEU A 58 2.30 8.20 -5.00
CA LEU A 58 0.88 7.99 -5.32
C LEU A 58 0.69 7.47 -6.74
N ALA A 59 0.88 6.16 -6.94
CA ALA A 59 0.80 5.50 -8.24
C ALA A 59 -0.51 5.78 -9.01
N GLN A 60 -1.62 5.94 -8.29
CA GLN A 60 -2.95 6.16 -8.88
C GLN A 60 -3.14 7.57 -9.45
N LYS A 61 -2.48 8.56 -8.86
CA LYS A 61 -2.50 9.95 -9.32
C LYS A 61 -1.22 10.26 -10.10
N SER A 62 -0.59 9.25 -10.71
CA SER A 62 0.66 9.41 -11.45
C SER A 62 0.40 10.06 -12.81
N SER A 63 1.29 10.95 -13.20
CA SER A 63 1.29 11.64 -14.49
C SER A 63 2.70 12.15 -14.79
N GLU A 64 2.94 12.59 -16.02
CA GLU A 64 4.25 13.13 -16.43
C GLU A 64 4.74 14.25 -15.50
N GLY A 65 3.88 15.24 -15.23
CA GLY A 65 4.21 16.38 -14.35
C GLY A 65 4.44 16.00 -12.89
N ARG A 66 4.22 14.74 -12.52
CA ARG A 66 4.42 14.21 -11.18
C ARG A 66 5.67 13.35 -11.05
N TRP A 67 6.51 13.27 -12.09
CA TRP A 67 7.81 12.61 -11.99
C TRP A 67 8.66 13.20 -10.87
N ALA A 68 9.15 12.33 -9.98
CA ALA A 68 9.96 12.74 -8.85
C ALA A 68 11.33 13.22 -9.33
N HIS A 69 11.73 14.41 -8.88
CA HIS A 69 13.08 14.91 -9.08
C HIS A 69 13.60 15.50 -7.77
N CYS A 70 14.91 15.42 -7.58
CA CYS A 70 15.58 15.93 -6.39
C CYS A 70 16.81 16.72 -6.84
N VAL A 71 16.79 18.04 -6.57
CA VAL A 71 17.89 18.95 -6.94
C VAL A 71 18.87 19.10 -5.77
N LEU A 72 18.36 19.24 -4.55
CA LEU A 72 19.17 19.58 -3.37
C LEU A 72 19.54 18.38 -2.50
N THR A 73 18.97 17.21 -2.77
CA THR A 73 19.24 16.00 -1.98
C THR A 73 20.15 15.06 -2.77
N SER A 74 21.24 14.67 -2.14
CA SER A 74 22.18 13.65 -2.63
C SER A 74 22.31 12.55 -1.59
N ARG A 75 22.30 11.29 -2.04
CA ARG A 75 22.47 10.11 -1.19
C ARG A 75 23.24 9.05 -1.98
N ALA A 76 24.19 8.40 -1.31
CA ALA A 76 25.06 7.39 -1.92
C ALA A 76 25.71 7.85 -3.24
N GLY A 77 26.11 9.14 -3.32
CA GLY A 77 26.74 9.72 -4.52
C GLY A 77 25.80 9.99 -5.70
N MET A 78 24.49 9.87 -5.51
CA MET A 78 23.47 10.07 -6.55
C MET A 78 22.41 11.08 -6.11
N SER A 79 21.61 11.60 -7.06
CA SER A 79 20.38 12.34 -6.72
C SER A 79 19.49 11.50 -5.80
N GLY A 80 18.88 12.13 -4.78
CA GLY A 80 18.07 11.43 -3.79
C GLY A 80 16.85 10.70 -4.37
N ALA A 81 16.36 11.08 -5.55
CA ALA A 81 15.31 10.35 -6.25
C ALA A 81 15.84 9.04 -6.87
N VAL A 82 17.02 9.11 -7.51
CA VAL A 82 17.68 7.95 -8.11
C VAL A 82 18.12 6.95 -7.05
N SER A 83 18.72 7.43 -5.95
CA SER A 83 19.13 6.55 -4.84
C SER A 83 17.95 5.78 -4.22
N ARG A 84 16.77 6.40 -4.11
CA ARG A 84 15.56 5.71 -3.62
C ARG A 84 15.06 4.65 -4.60
N TRP A 85 15.10 4.94 -5.90
CA TRP A 85 14.73 3.98 -6.94
C TRP A 85 15.65 2.76 -6.95
N VAL A 86 16.96 2.97 -6.96
CA VAL A 86 17.94 1.88 -6.92
C VAL A 86 17.72 1.01 -5.67
N GLY A 87 17.63 1.65 -4.50
CA GLY A 87 17.38 0.91 -3.26
C GLY A 87 16.03 0.16 -3.24
N SER A 88 14.99 0.71 -3.86
CA SER A 88 13.71 0.00 -3.96
C SER A 88 13.80 -1.23 -4.85
N VAL A 89 14.56 -1.16 -5.95
CA VAL A 89 14.80 -2.29 -6.87
C VAL A 89 15.66 -3.36 -6.19
N GLU A 90 16.72 -2.98 -5.49
CA GLU A 90 17.59 -3.90 -4.74
C GLU A 90 16.81 -4.69 -3.66
N GLY A 91 15.86 -4.03 -2.97
CA GLY A 91 15.03 -4.64 -1.94
C GLY A 91 13.97 -5.63 -2.46
N LEU A 92 13.75 -5.74 -3.77
CA LEU A 92 12.72 -6.62 -4.33
C LEU A 92 12.93 -8.11 -3.99
N SER A 93 14.19 -8.53 -3.81
CA SER A 93 14.53 -9.93 -3.49
C SER A 93 14.04 -10.33 -2.12
N GLU A 94 14.30 -9.50 -1.12
CA GLU A 94 13.84 -9.69 0.24
C GLU A 94 12.31 -9.65 0.32
N ILE A 95 11.67 -8.71 -0.39
CA ILE A 95 10.21 -8.63 -0.48
C ILE A 95 9.63 -9.92 -1.06
N THR A 96 10.22 -10.42 -2.16
CA THR A 96 9.78 -11.66 -2.81
C THR A 96 9.85 -12.85 -1.85
N GLN A 97 11.00 -13.03 -1.20
CA GLN A 97 11.20 -14.11 -0.22
C GLN A 97 10.24 -14.00 0.97
N ARG A 98 9.95 -12.78 1.44
CA ARG A 98 8.99 -12.54 2.52
C ARG A 98 7.57 -12.89 2.12
N LEU A 99 7.17 -12.55 0.89
CA LEU A 99 5.83 -12.78 0.37
C LEU A 99 5.55 -14.26 0.08
N GLN A 100 6.57 -15.06 -0.20
CA GLN A 100 6.44 -16.53 -0.32
C GLN A 100 5.98 -17.20 0.99
N ARG A 101 6.16 -16.54 2.13
CA ARG A 101 5.85 -17.08 3.46
C ARG A 101 4.50 -16.62 4.03
N VAL A 102 3.65 -16.01 3.21
CA VAL A 102 2.34 -15.50 3.64
C VAL A 102 1.22 -15.91 2.69
N GLN A 103 0.00 -15.97 3.22
CA GLN A 103 -1.21 -16.05 2.41
C GLN A 103 -1.63 -14.64 2.03
N ILE A 104 -2.08 -14.45 0.79
CA ILE A 104 -2.50 -13.15 0.30
C ILE A 104 -3.86 -13.30 -0.36
N GLU A 105 -4.81 -12.51 0.12
CA GLU A 105 -6.19 -12.57 -0.29
C GLU A 105 -6.70 -11.21 -0.76
N ASN A 106 -7.65 -11.26 -1.69
CA ASN A 106 -8.49 -10.11 -2.02
C ASN A 106 -9.93 -10.48 -1.72
N ALA A 107 -10.34 -10.15 -0.50
CA ALA A 107 -11.66 -10.42 0.02
C ALA A 107 -12.10 -9.28 0.94
N PRO A 108 -13.40 -9.13 1.21
CA PRO A 108 -13.89 -8.19 2.21
C PRO A 108 -13.21 -8.42 3.56
N ALA A 109 -12.72 -7.35 4.19
CA ALA A 109 -11.92 -7.44 5.41
C ALA A 109 -12.63 -8.18 6.56
N ILE A 110 -13.94 -8.00 6.69
CA ILE A 110 -14.76 -8.68 7.71
C ILE A 110 -14.72 -10.20 7.53
N GLU A 111 -14.80 -10.70 6.30
CA GLU A 111 -14.76 -12.13 6.02
C GLU A 111 -13.40 -12.73 6.39
N VAL A 112 -12.31 -12.01 6.07
CA VAL A 112 -10.95 -12.41 6.42
C VAL A 112 -10.77 -12.45 7.93
N ILE A 113 -11.22 -11.41 8.65
CA ILE A 113 -11.14 -11.35 10.11
C ILE A 113 -11.88 -12.54 10.74
N GLN A 114 -13.12 -12.80 10.32
CA GLN A 114 -13.93 -13.91 10.86
C GLN A 114 -13.31 -15.27 10.57
N ARG A 115 -12.77 -15.47 9.36
CA ARG A 115 -12.16 -16.75 8.95
C ARG A 115 -10.93 -17.10 9.78
N TYR A 116 -10.09 -16.12 10.06
CA TYR A 116 -8.81 -16.33 10.74
C TYR A 116 -8.85 -16.03 12.24
N ASP A 117 -10.03 -15.70 12.80
CA ASP A 117 -10.14 -15.41 14.22
C ASP A 117 -9.88 -16.66 15.06
N THR A 118 -8.80 -16.62 15.85
CA THR A 118 -8.45 -17.62 16.86
C THR A 118 -7.91 -16.89 18.07
N ALA A 119 -7.89 -17.54 19.24
CA ALA A 119 -7.32 -16.93 20.46
C ALA A 119 -5.83 -16.53 20.31
N SER A 120 -5.09 -17.17 19.39
CA SER A 120 -3.69 -16.84 19.09
C SER A 120 -3.50 -15.82 17.97
N THR A 121 -4.55 -15.49 17.21
CA THR A 121 -4.44 -14.58 16.06
C THR A 121 -4.22 -13.14 16.53
N VAL A 122 -3.36 -12.41 15.81
CA VAL A 122 -3.18 -10.97 15.96
C VAL A 122 -3.56 -10.31 14.64
N PHE A 123 -4.55 -9.42 14.68
CA PHE A 123 -4.98 -8.62 13.55
C PHE A 123 -4.35 -7.24 13.62
N TYR A 124 -3.67 -6.83 12.56
CA TYR A 124 -3.34 -5.43 12.33
C TYR A 124 -4.31 -4.90 11.26
N VAL A 125 -5.11 -3.90 11.62
CA VAL A 125 -6.20 -3.39 10.79
C VAL A 125 -5.94 -1.92 10.50
N ASP A 126 -5.86 -1.56 9.22
CA ASP A 126 -5.57 -0.20 8.75
C ASP A 126 -6.60 0.21 7.68
N PRO A 127 -7.83 0.56 8.09
CA PRO A 127 -8.90 0.90 7.17
C PRO A 127 -8.70 2.30 6.57
N PRO A 128 -9.30 2.60 5.39
CA PRO A 128 -9.47 3.97 4.94
C PRO A 128 -9.98 4.85 6.09
N TYR A 129 -9.29 5.94 6.41
CA TYR A 129 -9.63 6.71 7.61
C TYR A 129 -11.00 7.38 7.48
N VAL A 130 -11.72 7.46 8.61
CA VAL A 130 -13.02 8.14 8.72
C VAL A 130 -12.94 9.52 8.08
N HIS A 131 -13.94 9.89 7.26
CA HIS A 131 -13.95 11.16 6.54
C HIS A 131 -13.76 12.38 7.45
N ALA A 132 -14.36 12.37 8.65
CA ALA A 132 -14.22 13.44 9.63
C ALA A 132 -12.78 13.65 10.12
N ALA A 133 -11.90 12.67 9.98
CA ALA A 133 -10.52 12.73 10.43
C ALA A 133 -9.53 13.32 9.40
N ARG A 134 -10.01 13.71 8.20
CA ARG A 134 -9.12 14.07 7.08
C ARG A 134 -9.70 15.18 6.21
N GLY A 135 -8.82 15.98 5.62
CA GLY A 135 -9.19 17.09 4.74
C GLY A 135 -9.52 16.70 3.29
N ASP A 136 -9.12 15.50 2.85
CA ASP A 136 -9.40 14.99 1.50
C ASP A 136 -10.44 13.86 1.57
N SER A 137 -11.61 14.07 0.96
CA SER A 137 -12.69 13.08 0.93
C SER A 137 -12.45 11.95 -0.07
N ALA A 138 -11.47 12.07 -0.99
CA ALA A 138 -11.16 11.08 -2.04
C ALA A 138 -9.69 10.62 -1.96
N ALA A 139 -9.22 10.32 -0.75
CA ALA A 139 -7.86 9.86 -0.50
C ALA A 139 -7.64 8.40 -0.96
N TYR A 140 -8.68 7.58 -0.92
CA TYR A 140 -8.65 6.17 -1.32
C TYR A 140 -9.61 5.92 -2.50
N SER A 141 -9.28 4.95 -3.36
CA SER A 141 -10.14 4.58 -4.49
C SER A 141 -11.40 3.84 -4.06
N TYR A 142 -11.34 3.19 -2.90
CA TYR A 142 -12.44 2.46 -2.29
C TYR A 142 -12.58 2.97 -0.86
N GLU A 143 -13.54 3.87 -0.66
CA GLU A 143 -13.79 4.53 0.61
C GLU A 143 -14.69 3.70 1.52
N MET A 144 -14.62 4.00 2.82
CA MET A 144 -15.53 3.45 3.82
C MET A 144 -16.50 4.53 4.30
N THR A 145 -17.77 4.18 4.35
CA THR A 145 -18.78 5.03 4.99
C THR A 145 -18.71 4.90 6.50
N ASP A 146 -19.30 5.85 7.24
CA ASP A 146 -19.47 5.73 8.68
C ASP A 146 -20.19 4.42 9.09
N LYS A 147 -21.10 3.92 8.24
CA LYS A 147 -21.77 2.64 8.47
C LYS A 147 -20.79 1.47 8.38
N ASP A 148 -19.87 1.52 7.41
CA ASP A 148 -18.84 0.48 7.26
C ASP A 148 -17.87 0.50 8.45
N HIS A 149 -17.50 1.69 8.93
CA HIS A 149 -16.70 1.83 10.15
C HIS A 149 -17.39 1.27 11.39
N LYS A 150 -18.70 1.52 11.55
CA LYS A 150 -19.50 0.95 12.64
C LYS A 150 -19.54 -0.58 12.56
N ASN A 151 -19.73 -1.13 11.37
CA ASN A 151 -19.73 -2.58 11.15
C ASN A 151 -18.35 -3.18 11.46
N LEU A 152 -17.27 -2.54 11.02
CA LEU A 152 -15.91 -2.94 11.35
C LEU A 152 -15.71 -2.95 12.86
N ALA A 153 -16.01 -1.85 13.56
CA ALA A 153 -15.83 -1.75 15.01
C ALA A 153 -16.61 -2.83 15.77
N LYS A 154 -17.84 -3.14 15.34
CA LYS A 154 -18.64 -4.23 15.91
C LYS A 154 -17.93 -5.59 15.77
N VAL A 155 -17.38 -5.89 14.60
CA VAL A 155 -16.65 -7.14 14.35
C VAL A 155 -15.39 -7.19 15.20
N LEU A 156 -14.61 -6.10 15.25
CA LEU A 156 -13.37 -6.02 16.02
C LEU A 156 -13.60 -6.21 17.52
N ASN A 157 -14.71 -5.73 18.08
CA ASN A 157 -15.07 -6.00 19.49
C ASN A 157 -15.44 -7.46 19.78
N SER A 158 -15.75 -8.26 18.75
CA SER A 158 -16.20 -9.65 18.89
C SER A 158 -15.13 -10.70 18.63
N VAL A 159 -13.94 -10.27 18.20
CA VAL A 159 -12.83 -11.20 17.90
C VAL A 159 -12.32 -11.86 19.18
N ARG A 160 -11.91 -13.13 19.07
CA ARG A 160 -11.25 -13.88 20.14
C ARG A 160 -9.77 -13.57 20.22
N GLY A 161 -9.16 -13.23 19.08
CA GLY A 161 -7.76 -12.83 18.99
C GLY A 161 -7.49 -11.43 19.56
N ARG A 162 -6.31 -10.91 19.24
CA ARG A 162 -5.91 -9.53 19.56
C ARG A 162 -6.00 -8.66 18.32
N VAL A 163 -6.30 -7.37 18.51
CA VAL A 163 -6.37 -6.42 17.40
C VAL A 163 -5.56 -5.18 17.73
N VAL A 164 -4.86 -4.68 16.71
CA VAL A 164 -4.29 -3.34 16.64
C VAL A 164 -5.00 -2.63 15.49
N LEU A 165 -5.69 -1.54 15.78
CA LEU A 165 -6.37 -0.70 14.79
C LEU A 165 -5.56 0.59 14.59
N SER A 166 -5.16 0.84 13.36
CA SER A 166 -4.60 2.11 12.91
C SER A 166 -5.74 3.09 12.57
N GLY A 167 -5.60 4.34 13.03
CA GLY A 167 -6.54 5.40 12.70
C GLY A 167 -6.50 6.57 13.68
N TYR A 168 -7.19 7.64 13.32
CA TYR A 168 -7.35 8.81 14.18
C TYR A 168 -8.42 8.60 15.25
N ARG A 169 -8.21 9.23 16.40
CA ARG A 169 -9.23 9.34 17.44
C ARG A 169 -10.39 10.20 16.93
N THR A 170 -11.54 9.57 16.72
CA THR A 170 -12.77 10.22 16.23
C THR A 170 -13.93 9.89 17.16
N ASP A 171 -14.96 10.72 17.17
CA ASP A 171 -16.18 10.48 17.96
C ASP A 171 -16.81 9.11 17.63
N LEU A 172 -16.76 8.72 16.36
CA LEU A 172 -17.19 7.40 15.92
C LEU A 172 -16.40 6.29 16.63
N TYR A 173 -15.07 6.30 16.56
CA TYR A 173 -14.30 5.23 17.21
C TYR A 173 -14.33 5.30 18.74
N ILE A 174 -14.41 6.48 19.35
CA ILE A 174 -14.62 6.61 20.80
C ILE A 174 -15.93 5.93 21.22
N LEU A 175 -17.01 6.16 20.46
CA LEU A 175 -18.32 5.60 20.77
C LEU A 175 -18.38 4.08 20.57
N TYR A 176 -17.78 3.56 19.50
CA TYR A 176 -17.90 2.16 19.11
C TYR A 176 -16.76 1.26 19.61
N LEU A 177 -15.65 1.82 20.11
CA LEU A 177 -14.52 1.08 20.70
C LEU A 177 -14.19 1.58 22.12
N PRO A 178 -15.17 1.66 23.04
CA PRO A 178 -15.00 2.35 24.32
C PRO A 178 -14.00 1.68 25.27
N LEU A 179 -13.72 0.38 25.08
CA LEU A 179 -12.81 -0.39 25.92
C LEU A 179 -11.37 -0.46 25.36
N TRP A 180 -11.12 0.20 24.24
CA TRP A 180 -9.82 0.11 23.56
C TRP A 180 -8.85 1.14 24.10
N SER A 181 -7.62 0.72 24.34
CA SER A 181 -6.52 1.63 24.66
C SER A 181 -5.99 2.28 23.39
N SER A 182 -5.80 3.60 23.42
CA SER A 182 -5.14 4.36 22.35
C SER A 182 -3.68 4.64 22.71
N CYS A 183 -2.78 4.52 21.74
CA CYS A 183 -1.40 4.96 21.86
C CYS A 183 -1.17 6.08 20.83
N GLU A 184 -0.88 7.28 21.31
CA GLU A 184 -0.53 8.41 20.44
C GLU A 184 1.00 8.55 20.41
N PRO A 185 1.61 8.86 19.25
CA PRO A 185 3.02 9.20 19.23
C PRO A 185 3.26 10.39 20.16
N MET A 186 4.24 10.29 21.06
CA MET A 186 4.67 11.45 21.84
C MET A 186 5.11 12.54 20.84
N ALA A 187 4.51 13.72 20.96
CA ALA A 187 4.80 14.90 20.13
C ALA A 187 6.27 15.36 20.27
#